data_AF-A0A9P6EFX3-F1
#
_entry.id   AF-A0A9P6EFX3-F1
#
_cell.length_a   1.000
_cell.length_b   1.000
_cell.length_c   1.000
_cell.angle_alpha   90.00
_cell.angle_beta   90.00
_cell.angle_gamma   90.00
#
_symmetry.space_group_name_H-M   'P 1'
#
loop_
_entity.id
_entity.type
_entity.pdbx_description
1 polymer ?
#
loop_
_entity_poly.entity_id
_entity_poly.type
_entity_poly.pdbx_seq_one_letter_code
_entity_poly.pdbx_strand_id
1 'polypeptide(L)'
;MGEEWTSKDFFRKVETGQSKTERAFTGSDGREYLWTIVPHGCELYVIADRKSIPTLVARLYNTPPASERTMGPPSLDIFPSAEHMSDLIISTAVYIERLRRNG
;
A
#
# COMPACT_ATOMS: atom_id res chain seq x y z
N MET A 1 -5.96 18.52 -20.28
CA MET A 1 -7.05 17.53 -20.21
C MET A 1 -6.77 16.67 -19.00
N GLY A 2 -7.58 16.79 -17.94
CA GLY A 2 -7.42 15.96 -16.75
C GLY A 2 -8.20 14.68 -16.98
N GLU A 3 -7.52 13.55 -17.08
CA GLU A 3 -8.19 12.26 -17.02
C GLU A 3 -8.67 12.06 -15.59
N GLU A 4 -9.98 11.92 -15.40
CA GLU A 4 -10.57 11.50 -14.13
C GLU A 4 -10.39 9.98 -14.03
N TRP A 5 -9.45 9.54 -13.21
CA TRP A 5 -9.26 8.12 -12.91
C TRP A 5 -10.17 7.76 -11.73
N THR A 6 -11.08 6.79 -11.91
CA THR A 6 -11.83 6.25 -10.76
C THR A 6 -10.95 5.27 -9.99
N SER A 7 -11.17 5.13 -8.67
CA SER A 7 -10.34 4.24 -7.84
C SER A 7 -10.39 2.77 -8.27
N LYS A 8 -11.44 2.37 -9.02
CA LYS A 8 -11.57 1.02 -9.60
C LYS A 8 -10.69 0.82 -10.83
N ASP A 9 -10.42 1.89 -11.57
CA ASP A 9 -9.56 1.84 -12.76
C ASP A 9 -8.08 1.90 -12.37
N PHE A 10 -7.77 2.62 -11.29
CA PHE A 10 -6.40 2.73 -10.77
C PHE A 10 -5.93 1.50 -9.99
N PHE A 11 -6.82 0.92 -9.15
CA PHE A 11 -6.47 -0.25 -8.35
C PHE A 11 -7.08 -1.53 -8.90
N ARG A 12 -6.21 -2.49 -9.23
CA ARG A 12 -6.64 -3.87 -9.44
C ARG A 12 -6.74 -4.59 -8.11
N LYS A 13 -7.93 -5.09 -7.76
CA LYS A 13 -8.08 -6.04 -6.65
C LYS A 13 -7.32 -7.32 -7.01
N VAL A 14 -6.43 -7.75 -6.13
CA VAL A 14 -5.72 -9.02 -6.29
C VAL A 14 -6.25 -9.97 -5.22
N GLU A 15 -6.60 -11.18 -5.63
CA GLU A 15 -6.98 -12.28 -4.73
C GLU A 15 -5.81 -13.26 -4.69
N THR A 16 -4.80 -12.99 -3.86
CA THR A 16 -3.81 -14.01 -3.52
C THR A 16 -4.30 -14.80 -2.31
N GLY A 17 -3.90 -16.07 -2.21
CA GLY A 17 -4.35 -16.98 -1.16
C GLY A 17 -3.97 -16.58 0.27
N GLN A 18 -3.19 -15.51 0.47
CA GLN A 18 -2.70 -15.05 1.77
C GLN A 18 -3.48 -13.86 2.34
N SER A 19 -4.18 -13.05 1.53
CA SER A 19 -5.03 -11.94 2.03
C SER A 19 -6.10 -11.51 1.03
N LYS A 20 -7.36 -11.43 1.49
CA LYS A 20 -8.54 -11.07 0.66
C LYS A 20 -8.58 -9.60 0.23
N THR A 21 -7.60 -8.78 0.62
CA THR A 21 -7.67 -7.32 0.51
C THR A 21 -6.39 -6.71 -0.08
N GLU A 22 -5.76 -7.40 -1.02
CA GLU A 22 -4.62 -6.82 -1.72
C GLU A 22 -5.07 -5.87 -2.84
N ARG A 23 -4.28 -4.82 -3.06
CA ARG A 23 -4.54 -3.81 -4.09
C ARG A 23 -3.26 -3.54 -4.87
N ALA A 24 -3.30 -3.85 -6.16
CA ALA A 24 -2.21 -3.55 -7.07
C ALA A 24 -2.45 -2.26 -7.83
N PHE A 25 -1.39 -1.52 -8.13
CA PHE A 25 -1.39 -0.40 -9.06
C PHE A 25 -0.07 -0.33 -9.83
N THR A 26 -0.06 0.40 -10.95
CA THR A 26 1.16 0.62 -11.73
C THR A 26 1.72 2.01 -11.43
N GLY A 27 2.99 2.07 -11.05
CA GLY A 27 3.70 3.31 -10.80
C GLY A 27 3.99 4.10 -12.08
N SER A 28 4.35 5.37 -11.93
CA SER A 28 4.82 6.21 -13.04
C SER A 28 6.13 5.71 -13.65
N ASP A 29 6.87 4.86 -12.94
CA ASP A 29 8.06 4.17 -13.39
C ASP A 29 7.76 2.88 -14.19
N GLY A 30 6.48 2.56 -14.38
CA GLY A 30 6.01 1.38 -15.11
C GLY A 30 6.07 0.07 -14.32
N ARG A 31 6.42 0.10 -13.03
CA ARG A 31 6.48 -1.10 -12.18
C ARG A 31 5.15 -1.38 -11.51
N GLU A 32 4.90 -2.65 -11.18
CA GLU A 32 3.70 -3.04 -10.43
C GLU A 32 3.97 -2.98 -8.93
N TYR A 33 3.06 -2.36 -8.20
CA TYR A 33 3.11 -2.19 -6.76
C TYR A 33 1.90 -2.86 -6.12
N LEU A 34 2.11 -3.49 -4.97
CA LEU A 34 1.10 -4.26 -4.26
C LEU A 34 1.00 -3.80 -2.80
N TRP A 35 -0.16 -3.25 -2.45
CA TRP A 35 -0.54 -3.03 -1.06
C TRP A 35 -1.12 -4.31 -0.45
N THR A 36 -0.58 -4.71 0.69
CA THR A 36 -1.04 -5.84 1.50
C THR A 36 -1.40 -5.35 2.89
N ILE A 37 -2.56 -5.77 3.39
CA ILE A 37 -2.98 -5.50 4.77
C ILE A 37 -2.32 -6.53 5.69
N VAL A 38 -1.67 -6.06 6.75
CA VAL A 38 -0.98 -6.88 7.75
C VAL A 38 -1.52 -6.59 9.15
N PRO A 39 -1.31 -7.47 10.16
CA PRO A 39 -1.95 -7.33 11.48
C PRO A 39 -1.78 -5.97 12.18
N HIS A 40 -0.72 -5.23 11.88
CA HIS A 40 -0.42 -3.92 12.51
C HIS A 40 -0.32 -2.76 11.51
N GLY A 41 -0.83 -2.91 10.28
CA GLY A 41 -0.51 -1.94 9.25
C GLY A 41 -0.92 -2.32 7.84
N CYS A 42 -0.30 -1.62 6.90
CA CYS A 42 -0.29 -1.98 5.49
C CYS A 42 1.14 -1.89 4.97
N GLU A 43 1.51 -2.79 4.08
CA GLU A 43 2.83 -2.84 3.48
C GLU A 43 2.71 -2.72 1.97
N LEU A 44 3.60 -1.94 1.37
CA LEU A 44 3.69 -1.75 -0.07
C LEU A 44 4.94 -2.44 -0.59
N TYR A 45 4.72 -3.33 -1.55
CA TYR A 45 5.78 -4.04 -2.25
C TYR A 45 5.86 -3.61 -3.70
N VAL A 46 7.06 -3.51 -4.25
CA VAL A 46 7.28 -3.44 -5.70
C VAL A 46 7.59 -4.85 -6.22
N ILE A 47 6.97 -5.20 -7.35
CA ILE A 47 7.12 -6.47 -8.04
C ILE A 47 7.78 -6.16 -9.39
N ALA A 48 9.10 -6.34 -9.47
CA ALA A 48 9.86 -6.07 -10.69
C ALA A 48 9.52 -7.07 -11.82
N ASP A 49 9.31 -8.34 -11.46
CA ASP A 49 8.89 -9.40 -12.36
C ASP A 49 8.28 -10.56 -11.55
N ARG A 50 7.54 -11.47 -12.21
CA ARG A 50 6.85 -12.58 -11.54
C ARG A 50 7.76 -13.58 -10.83
N LYS A 51 9.07 -13.55 -11.09
CA LYS A 51 10.05 -14.46 -10.47
C LYS A 51 10.89 -13.77 -9.40
N SER A 52 10.84 -12.43 -9.32
CA SER A 52 11.57 -11.68 -8.31
C SER A 52 10.90 -11.73 -6.94
N ILE A 53 11.75 -11.63 -5.92
CA ILE A 53 11.32 -11.44 -4.54
C ILE A 53 10.69 -10.04 -4.43
N PRO A 54 9.44 -9.90 -3.97
CA PRO A 54 8.83 -8.60 -3.75
C PRO A 54 9.68 -7.77 -2.79
N THR A 55 9.92 -6.51 -3.15
CA THR A 55 10.74 -5.61 -2.33
C THR A 55 9.84 -4.64 -1.58
N LEU A 56 9.97 -4.57 -0.26
CA LEU A 56 9.23 -3.62 0.57
C LEU A 56 9.70 -2.19 0.27
N VAL A 57 8.76 -1.30 -0.05
CA VAL A 57 9.04 0.09 -0.44
C VAL A 57 8.28 1.13 0.39
N ALA A 58 7.21 0.73 1.09
CA ALA A 58 6.63 1.55 2.13
C ALA A 58 5.93 0.70 3.19
N ARG A 59 5.80 1.24 4.41
CA ARG A 59 5.05 0.62 5.50
C ARG A 59 4.23 1.66 6.24
N LEU A 60 2.92 1.44 6.25
CA LEU A 60 1.96 2.18 7.05
C LEU A 60 1.75 1.44 8.37
N TYR A 61 2.08 2.09 9.48
CA TYR A 61 1.80 1.61 10.83
C TYR A 61 0.48 2.21 11.30
N ASN A 62 -0.42 1.35 11.77
CA ASN A 62 -1.71 1.77 12.26
C ASN A 62 -1.73 1.91 13.78
N THR A 63 -2.71 2.64 14.29
CA THR A 63 -2.95 2.73 15.74
C THR A 63 -3.15 1.32 16.29
N PRO A 64 -2.44 0.93 17.36
CA PRO A 64 -2.62 -0.38 17.96
C PRO A 64 -4.04 -0.55 18.52
N PRO A 65 -4.52 -1.80 18.67
CA PRO A 65 -5.73 -2.06 19.45
C PRO A 65 -5.57 -1.47 20.87
N ALA A 66 -6.68 -1.08 21.49
CA ALA A 66 -6.67 -0.32 22.76
C ALA A 66 -5.88 -0.97 23.92
N SER A 67 -5.57 -2.26 23.82
CA SER A 67 -4.75 -3.05 24.74
C SER A 67 -3.23 -2.83 24.63
N GLU A 68 -2.73 -2.27 23.52
CA GLU A 68 -1.30 -2.11 23.23
C GLU A 68 -0.91 -0.63 23.15
N ARG A 69 -0.98 0.07 24.28
CA ARG A 69 -0.74 1.53 24.40
C ARG A 69 0.73 1.97 24.21
N THR A 70 1.61 1.08 23.74
CA THR A 70 3.06 1.33 23.61
C THR A 70 3.52 1.65 22.19
N MET A 71 2.66 1.51 21.16
CA MET A 71 3.03 1.87 19.79
C MET A 71 2.70 3.35 19.53
N GLY A 72 3.63 4.06 18.86
CA GLY A 72 3.53 5.50 18.57
C GLY A 72 2.34 5.89 17.69
N PRO A 73 2.20 7.20 17.36
CA PRO A 73 1.14 7.63 16.45
C PRO A 73 1.25 6.93 15.09
N PRO A 74 0.15 6.79 14.33
CA PRO A 74 0.20 6.26 12.98
C PRO A 74 1.27 6.96 12.15
N SER A 75 2.11 6.16 11.49
CA SER A 75 3.25 6.65 10.72
C SER A 75 3.33 5.91 9.39
N LEU A 76 3.88 6.58 8.39
CA LEU A 76 4.17 6.00 7.08
C LEU A 76 5.67 6.12 6.82
N ASP A 77 6.34 4.97 6.78
CA ASP A 77 7.73 4.89 6.35
C ASP A 77 7.75 4.69 4.83
N ILE A 78 8.52 5.51 4.12
CA ILE A 78 8.80 5.36 2.69
C ILE A 78 10.30 5.08 2.56
N PHE A 79 10.67 3.96 1.94
CA PHE A 79 12.07 3.58 1.81
C PHE A 79 12.73 4.35 0.65
N PRO A 80 14.06 4.58 0.69
CA PRO A 80 14.78 5.40 -0.30
C PRO A 80 14.54 5.00 -1.76
N SER A 81 14.33 3.70 -2.01
CA SER A 81 14.07 3.17 -3.36
C SER A 81 12.79 3.70 -4.00
N ALA A 82 11.86 4.27 -3.22
CA ALA A 82 10.56 4.75 -3.69
C ALA A 82 10.24 6.20 -3.30
N GLU A 83 11.21 6.96 -2.78
CA GLU A 83 11.03 8.38 -2.44
C GLU A 83 10.57 9.23 -3.62
N HIS A 84 11.05 8.91 -4.82
CA HIS A 84 10.68 9.55 -6.09
C HIS A 84 9.18 9.41 -6.44
N MET A 85 8.44 8.55 -5.73
CA MET A 85 7.00 8.33 -5.89
C MET A 85 6.21 8.61 -4.61
N SER A 86 6.80 9.36 -3.67
CA SER A 86 6.23 9.64 -2.35
C SER A 86 4.79 10.18 -2.42
N ASP A 87 4.50 11.13 -3.30
CA ASP A 87 3.14 11.68 -3.47
C ASP A 87 2.10 10.60 -3.79
N LEU A 88 2.47 9.66 -4.67
CA LEU A 88 1.59 8.55 -5.07
C LEU A 88 1.44 7.55 -3.91
N ILE A 89 2.54 7.25 -3.21
CA ILE A 89 2.51 6.34 -2.05
C ILE A 89 1.61 6.91 -0.95
N ILE A 90 1.71 8.21 -0.63
CA ILE A 90 0.88 8.86 0.38
C ILE A 90 -0.59 8.80 -0.03
N SER A 91 -0.90 9.17 -1.28
CA SER A 91 -2.27 9.17 -1.80
C SER A 91 -2.91 7.78 -1.75
N THR A 92 -2.15 6.77 -2.17
CA THR A 92 -2.62 5.37 -2.16
C THR A 92 -2.71 4.81 -0.73
N ALA A 93 -1.79 5.16 0.17
CA ALA A 93 -1.83 4.76 1.58
C ALA A 93 -3.11 5.26 2.29
N VAL A 94 -3.52 6.51 2.05
CA VAL A 94 -4.77 7.06 2.60
C VAL A 94 -5.98 6.26 2.12
N TYR A 95 -6.01 5.89 0.83
CA TYR A 95 -7.07 5.07 0.26
C TYR A 95 -7.11 3.66 0.88
N ILE A 96 -5.95 3.03 1.04
CA ILE A 96 -5.83 1.69 1.65
C ILE A 96 -6.26 1.71 3.11
N GLU A 97 -5.86 2.73 3.87
CA GLU A 97 -6.29 2.89 5.27
C GLU A 97 -7.81 3.07 5.38
N ARG A 98 -8.41 3.83 4.44
CA ARG A 98 -9.87 3.95 4.36
C ARG A 98 -10.54 2.60 4.07
N LEU A 99 -9.98 1.79 3.17
CA LEU A 99 -10.50 0.46 2.88
C LEU A 99 -10.39 -0.47 4.09
N ARG A 100 -9.27 -0.44 4.81
CA ARG A 100 -9.05 -1.25 6.01
C ARG A 100 -10.05 -0.92 7.13
N ARG A 101 -10.41 0.35 7.30
CA ARG A 101 -11.38 0.78 8.32
C ARG A 101 -12.83 0.44 7.97
N ASN A 102 -13.14 0.29 6.69
CA ASN A 102 -14.51 0.11 6.18
C ASN A 102 -14.82 -1.32 5.71
N GLY A 103 -13.84 -2.24 5.75
CA GLY A 103 -14.01 -3.66 5.40
C GLY A 103 -14.11 -4.52 6.65
#